data_AF-A0A9D1C8V8-F1
#
_entry.id   AF-A0A9D1C8V8-F1
#
_cell.length_a   1.000
_cell.length_b   1.000
_cell.length_c   1.000
_cell.angle_alpha   90.00
_cell.angle_beta   90.00
_cell.angle_gamma   90.00
#
_symmetry.space_group_name_H-M   'P 1'
#
loop_
_entity.id
_entity.type
_entity.pdbx_description
1 polymer ?
#
loop_
_entity_poly.entity_id
_entity_poly.type
_entity_poly.pdbx_seq_one_letter_code
_entity_poly.pdbx_strand_id
1 'polypeptide(L)'
;MRILHFSDLHIGVENYGRIDPETGLSTRLGDFLDSLDQVVEFALNERVDLVLLAGDAYKGRDPTQTHQREFAKRLNRLSQAGVPTFLLVGNHDLPAASSRATAVDIFPTLEVANVYVGNSLQTYQVPTPSGPLQILAVPWPRRSVILSREDSRGMSIEEVRETLEQRLTDGIEHEANALDPDVPAILTGHVTVNGATVGTERSMMLGQDHVLLVSALDRPQVEYVALGHIHKHQVLRPDPPMVVYSGSLQRVDFSEEGDEKGFCVVDLDPAAPQGRRMTNFEFHKLAARSFVTVDVSVEPQDVDPTATVVRAIARKDIADAVVRVRIALAAESDAHLRETEIRAALEPAHFIASITREIAGERRTRISPSEGKDLQPMQALGLYLDSRKIEGERRDKIMRKAEELIELDAAEPESPSGG
;
A
#
# COMPACT_ATOMS: atom_id res chain seq x y z
N MET A 1 27.01 12.90 7.05
CA MET A 1 26.31 12.32 5.90
C MET A 1 24.82 12.30 6.20
N ARG A 2 24.00 12.96 5.40
CA ARG A 2 22.55 13.10 5.58
C ARG A 2 21.79 12.29 4.55
N ILE A 3 20.92 11.40 4.99
CA ILE A 3 20.17 10.48 4.14
C ILE A 3 18.68 10.82 4.27
N LEU A 4 18.02 11.02 3.14
CA LEU A 4 16.56 11.16 3.06
C LEU A 4 15.97 9.80 2.66
N HIS A 5 15.03 9.29 3.45
CA HIS A 5 14.36 8.00 3.22
C HIS A 5 12.84 8.21 3.10
N PHE A 6 12.27 7.77 1.98
CA PHE A 6 10.83 7.67 1.76
C PHE A 6 10.45 6.39 1.00
N SER A 7 9.17 6.05 0.96
CA SER A 7 8.67 4.84 0.28
C SER A 7 7.24 5.03 -0.24
N ASP A 8 6.73 4.02 -0.94
CA ASP A 8 5.30 3.86 -1.26
C ASP A 8 4.70 5.12 -1.91
N LEU A 9 5.42 5.62 -2.91
CA LEU A 9 5.08 6.84 -3.63
C LEU A 9 3.84 6.65 -4.50
N HIS A 10 3.69 5.48 -5.13
CA HIS A 10 2.52 5.11 -5.92
C HIS A 10 2.06 6.14 -6.98
N ILE A 11 2.98 6.69 -7.78
CA ILE A 11 2.60 7.56 -8.91
C ILE A 11 1.58 6.84 -9.81
N GLY A 12 0.47 7.52 -10.09
CA GLY A 12 -0.67 7.00 -10.86
C GLY A 12 -1.90 6.65 -10.01
N VAL A 13 -1.88 6.96 -8.72
CA VAL A 13 -3.09 6.97 -7.88
C VAL A 13 -3.97 8.15 -8.24
N GLU A 14 -5.21 7.86 -8.62
CA GLU A 14 -6.19 8.83 -9.13
C GLU A 14 -7.57 8.69 -8.47
N ASN A 15 -7.75 7.73 -7.56
CA ASN A 15 -9.00 7.56 -6.82
C ASN A 15 -9.29 8.79 -5.97
N TYR A 16 -10.56 9.18 -5.92
CA TYR A 16 -11.01 10.40 -5.23
C TYR A 16 -10.47 11.70 -5.83
N GLY A 17 -10.09 11.67 -7.11
CA GLY A 17 -9.64 12.83 -7.87
C GLY A 17 -10.66 13.32 -8.87
N ARG A 18 -10.45 14.55 -9.34
CA ARG A 18 -11.16 15.16 -10.47
C ARG A 18 -10.14 15.51 -11.54
N ILE A 19 -10.58 15.81 -12.76
CA ILE A 19 -9.67 16.36 -13.76
C ILE A 19 -9.38 17.82 -13.38
N ASP A 20 -8.11 18.12 -13.21
CA ASP A 20 -7.60 19.48 -13.07
C ASP A 20 -7.71 20.19 -14.43
N PRO A 21 -8.41 21.33 -14.52
CA PRO A 21 -8.63 22.04 -15.78
C PRO A 21 -7.36 22.71 -16.34
N GLU A 22 -6.37 23.01 -15.50
CA GLU A 22 -5.12 23.65 -15.92
C GLU A 22 -4.13 22.62 -16.46
N THR A 23 -3.97 21.49 -15.77
CA THR A 23 -2.98 20.48 -16.13
C THR A 23 -3.55 19.36 -17.01
N GLY A 24 -4.87 19.16 -16.99
CA GLY A 24 -5.55 18.03 -17.63
C GLY A 24 -5.32 16.69 -16.93
N LEU A 25 -4.68 16.68 -15.76
CA LEU A 25 -4.37 15.47 -14.99
C LEU A 25 -5.36 15.27 -13.84
N SER A 26 -5.37 14.09 -13.24
CA SER A 26 -6.11 13.88 -11.99
C SER A 26 -5.52 14.76 -10.88
N THR A 27 -6.37 15.48 -10.14
CA THR A 27 -5.97 16.26 -8.96
C THR A 27 -5.26 15.40 -7.93
N ARG A 28 -5.63 14.12 -7.82
CA ARG A 28 -4.97 13.17 -6.93
C ARG A 28 -3.58 12.82 -7.42
N LEU A 29 -3.38 12.62 -8.73
CA LEU A 29 -2.03 12.49 -9.27
C LEU A 29 -1.19 13.73 -8.93
N GLY A 30 -1.78 14.92 -9.04
CA GLY A 30 -1.18 16.18 -8.60
C GLY A 30 -0.67 16.13 -7.15
N ASP A 31 -1.51 15.70 -6.20
CA ASP A 31 -1.10 15.62 -4.78
C ASP A 31 0.11 14.71 -4.54
N PHE A 32 0.20 13.56 -5.24
CA PHE A 32 1.36 12.66 -5.13
C PHE A 32 2.62 13.28 -5.73
N LEU A 33 2.47 13.99 -6.84
CA LEU A 33 3.56 14.70 -7.50
C LEU A 33 4.04 15.89 -6.65
N ASP A 34 3.14 16.64 -6.02
CA ASP A 34 3.45 17.77 -5.13
C ASP A 34 4.15 17.30 -3.85
N SER A 35 3.76 16.15 -3.30
CA SER A 35 4.48 15.51 -2.20
C SER A 35 5.92 15.13 -2.60
N LEU A 36 6.10 14.56 -3.80
CA LEU A 36 7.45 14.26 -4.30
C LEU A 36 8.24 15.55 -4.58
N ASP A 37 7.60 16.60 -5.06
CA ASP A 37 8.25 17.90 -5.24
C ASP A 37 8.75 18.46 -3.90
N GLN A 38 7.96 18.37 -2.81
CA GLN A 38 8.43 18.75 -1.47
C GLN A 38 9.65 17.94 -1.01
N VAL A 39 9.68 16.63 -1.28
CA VAL A 39 10.85 15.77 -0.99
C VAL A 39 12.08 16.23 -1.78
N VAL A 40 11.92 16.49 -3.09
CA VAL A 40 13.02 16.95 -3.94
C VAL A 40 13.51 18.34 -3.52
N GLU A 41 12.61 19.29 -3.22
CA GLU A 41 13.00 20.60 -2.72
C GLU A 41 13.75 20.49 -1.40
N PHE A 42 13.26 19.68 -0.47
CA PHE A 42 13.96 19.45 0.80
C PHE A 42 15.37 18.89 0.55
N ALA A 43 15.49 17.85 -0.28
CA ALA A 43 16.77 17.23 -0.61
C ALA A 43 17.80 18.24 -1.15
N LEU A 44 17.35 19.12 -2.05
CA LEU A 44 18.20 20.15 -2.66
C LEU A 44 18.57 21.28 -1.69
N ASN A 45 17.60 21.74 -0.88
CA ASN A 45 17.79 22.86 0.04
C ASN A 45 18.64 22.46 1.26
N GLU A 46 18.40 21.27 1.81
CA GLU A 46 19.09 20.74 2.99
C GLU A 46 20.38 19.98 2.65
N ARG A 47 20.76 19.94 1.36
CA ARG A 47 21.99 19.32 0.83
C ARG A 47 22.15 17.89 1.32
N VAL A 48 21.13 17.07 1.11
CA VAL A 48 21.19 15.65 1.48
C VAL A 48 22.26 14.94 0.64
N ASP A 49 22.96 13.99 1.25
CA ASP A 49 24.00 13.20 0.61
C ASP A 49 23.43 12.02 -0.20
N LEU A 50 22.21 11.57 0.12
CA LEU A 50 21.51 10.50 -0.57
C LEU A 50 19.99 10.68 -0.44
N VAL A 51 19.28 10.44 -1.54
CA VAL A 51 17.83 10.22 -1.54
C VAL A 51 17.56 8.73 -1.74
N LEU A 52 16.81 8.11 -0.85
CA LEU A 52 16.46 6.69 -0.86
C LEU A 52 14.94 6.52 -0.99
N LEU A 53 14.52 5.91 -2.09
CA LEU A 53 13.15 5.40 -2.28
C LEU A 53 13.11 3.90 -1.99
N ALA A 54 12.52 3.50 -0.86
CA ALA A 54 12.42 2.10 -0.43
C ALA A 54 11.25 1.34 -1.09
N GLY A 55 11.07 1.52 -2.41
CA GLY A 55 10.13 0.77 -3.24
C GLY A 55 8.78 1.44 -3.50
N ASP A 56 8.06 0.85 -4.46
CA ASP A 56 6.73 1.25 -4.93
C ASP A 56 6.69 2.68 -5.47
N ALA A 57 7.54 2.94 -6.47
CA ALA A 57 7.56 4.22 -7.17
C ALA A 57 6.21 4.51 -7.86
N TYR A 58 5.60 3.47 -8.43
CA TYR A 58 4.35 3.57 -9.17
C TYR A 58 3.21 2.82 -8.48
N LYS A 59 1.97 3.20 -8.81
CA LYS A 59 0.76 2.49 -8.33
C LYS A 59 0.73 1.04 -8.82
N GLY A 60 1.34 0.75 -9.96
CA GLY A 60 1.38 -0.57 -10.54
C GLY A 60 2.43 -0.69 -11.63
N ARG A 61 2.61 -1.92 -12.09
CA ARG A 61 3.69 -2.35 -12.97
C ARG A 61 3.70 -1.75 -14.38
N ASP A 62 2.58 -1.15 -14.79
CA ASP A 62 2.40 -0.57 -16.13
C ASP A 62 2.13 0.95 -16.03
N PRO A 63 3.12 1.77 -15.62
CA PRO A 63 2.93 3.22 -15.56
C PRO A 63 2.77 3.83 -16.96
N THR A 64 1.87 4.81 -17.08
CA THR A 64 1.64 5.55 -18.33
C THR A 64 2.85 6.39 -18.72
N GLN A 65 2.92 6.87 -19.98
CA GLN A 65 4.00 7.77 -20.37
C GLN A 65 4.04 9.04 -19.51
N THR A 66 2.87 9.54 -19.08
CA THR A 66 2.75 10.68 -18.18
C THR A 66 3.39 10.38 -16.82
N HIS A 67 3.08 9.23 -16.21
CA HIS A 67 3.66 8.84 -14.92
C HIS A 67 5.19 8.76 -15.00
N GLN A 68 5.71 8.11 -16.04
CA GLN A 68 7.15 7.97 -16.26
C GLN A 68 7.82 9.34 -16.46
N ARG A 69 7.23 10.23 -17.28
CA ARG A 69 7.74 11.58 -17.51
C ARG A 69 7.79 12.38 -16.21
N GLU A 70 6.71 12.38 -15.44
CA GLU A 70 6.62 13.17 -14.20
C GLU A 70 7.59 12.68 -13.13
N PHE A 71 7.80 11.37 -13.01
CA PHE A 71 8.81 10.82 -12.11
C PHE A 71 10.23 11.15 -12.57
N ALA A 72 10.54 10.90 -13.85
CA ALA A 72 11.85 11.16 -14.42
C ALA A 72 12.25 12.64 -14.34
N LYS A 73 11.30 13.58 -14.50
CA LYS A 73 11.53 15.02 -14.35
C LYS A 73 12.11 15.35 -12.97
N ARG A 74 11.58 14.74 -11.91
CA ARG A 74 11.96 14.98 -10.51
C ARG A 74 13.29 14.32 -10.17
N LEU A 75 13.51 13.07 -10.62
CA LEU A 75 14.81 12.40 -10.50
C LEU A 75 15.92 13.14 -11.24
N ASN A 76 15.64 13.67 -12.43
CA ASN A 76 16.63 14.44 -13.19
C ASN A 76 17.08 15.69 -12.42
N ARG A 77 16.21 16.34 -11.63
CA ARG A 77 16.63 17.49 -10.79
C ARG A 77 17.67 17.09 -9.76
N LEU A 78 17.47 15.96 -9.08
CA LEU A 78 18.43 15.42 -8.10
C LEU A 78 19.74 15.01 -8.79
N SER A 79 19.64 14.30 -9.92
CA SER A 79 20.78 13.87 -10.73
C SER A 79 21.66 15.03 -11.19
N GLN A 80 21.06 16.10 -11.74
CA GLN A 80 21.77 17.32 -12.18
C GLN A 80 22.40 18.08 -11.02
N ALA A 81 21.82 18.00 -9.83
CA ALA A 81 22.40 18.57 -8.62
C ALA A 81 23.53 17.71 -8.02
N GLY A 82 23.83 16.55 -8.61
CA GLY A 82 24.84 15.63 -8.11
C GLY A 82 24.41 14.86 -6.86
N VAL A 83 23.11 14.82 -6.55
CA VAL A 83 22.55 14.09 -5.40
C VAL A 83 22.27 12.65 -5.81
N PRO A 84 22.98 11.65 -5.27
CA PRO A 84 22.70 10.25 -5.49
C PRO A 84 21.26 9.91 -5.11
N THR A 85 20.59 9.15 -5.96
CA THR A 85 19.26 8.61 -5.68
C THR A 85 19.29 7.09 -5.81
N PHE A 86 18.90 6.39 -4.74
CA PHE A 86 18.78 4.94 -4.73
C PHE A 86 17.30 4.54 -4.78
N LEU A 87 16.92 3.76 -5.79
CA LEU A 87 15.57 3.27 -6.00
C LEU A 87 15.53 1.76 -5.72
N LEU A 88 14.90 1.35 -4.62
CA LEU A 88 14.63 -0.06 -4.37
C LEU A 88 13.42 -0.50 -5.19
N VAL A 89 13.41 -1.73 -5.69
CA VAL A 89 12.24 -2.29 -6.40
C VAL A 89 11.21 -2.83 -5.40
N GLY A 90 10.00 -2.28 -5.43
CA GLY A 90 8.86 -2.75 -4.63
C GLY A 90 7.97 -3.77 -5.34
N ASN A 91 6.88 -4.20 -4.70
CA ASN A 91 5.98 -5.21 -5.27
C ASN A 91 5.10 -4.67 -6.40
N HIS A 92 4.77 -3.38 -6.39
CA HIS A 92 3.99 -2.74 -7.43
C HIS A 92 4.82 -2.44 -8.69
N ASP A 93 6.14 -2.36 -8.55
CA ASP A 93 7.06 -2.11 -9.67
C ASP A 93 7.36 -3.40 -10.48
N LEU A 94 7.00 -4.57 -9.95
CA LEU A 94 7.33 -5.88 -10.51
C LEU A 94 6.29 -6.38 -11.55
N PRO A 95 6.72 -6.75 -12.76
CA PRO A 95 5.85 -7.41 -13.73
C PRO A 95 5.56 -8.86 -13.33
N ALA A 96 4.43 -9.41 -13.81
CA ALA A 96 4.03 -10.79 -13.52
C ALA A 96 5.01 -11.84 -14.09
N ALA A 97 5.61 -11.56 -15.25
CA ALA A 97 6.60 -12.41 -15.87
C ALA A 97 8.00 -12.03 -15.40
N SER A 98 8.77 -13.01 -14.90
CA SER A 98 10.11 -12.78 -14.33
C SER A 98 11.12 -12.22 -15.34
N SER A 99 10.92 -12.45 -16.63
CA SER A 99 11.78 -11.95 -17.72
C SER A 99 11.49 -10.51 -18.16
N ARG A 100 10.41 -9.90 -17.68
CA ARG A 100 10.09 -8.50 -18.02
C ARG A 100 10.84 -7.54 -17.10
N ALA A 101 11.20 -6.41 -17.68
CA ALA A 101 11.79 -5.28 -16.97
C ALA A 101 10.80 -4.68 -15.96
N THR A 102 11.31 -4.20 -14.83
CA THR A 102 10.55 -3.45 -13.82
C THR A 102 10.21 -2.05 -14.32
N ALA A 103 9.23 -1.42 -13.67
CA ALA A 103 8.83 -0.05 -13.98
C ALA A 103 9.96 0.98 -13.80
N VAL A 104 11.02 0.63 -13.05
CA VAL A 104 12.17 1.50 -12.78
C VAL A 104 13.45 1.08 -13.54
N ASP A 105 13.44 -0.02 -14.29
CA ASP A 105 14.62 -0.50 -15.05
C ASP A 105 15.04 0.44 -16.19
N ILE A 106 14.19 1.40 -16.56
CA ILE A 106 14.52 2.41 -17.57
C ILE A 106 15.71 3.29 -17.15
N PHE A 107 15.88 3.57 -15.85
CA PHE A 107 16.95 4.43 -15.35
C PHE A 107 18.36 3.84 -15.50
N PRO A 108 18.63 2.56 -15.10
CA PRO A 108 19.91 1.94 -15.38
C PRO A 108 20.10 1.68 -16.88
N THR A 109 19.03 1.40 -17.63
CA THR A 109 19.11 1.19 -19.10
C THR A 109 19.58 2.44 -19.84
N LEU A 110 19.16 3.63 -19.38
CA LEU A 110 19.58 4.92 -19.93
C LEU A 110 20.88 5.45 -19.30
N GLU A 111 21.49 4.71 -18.38
CA GLU A 111 22.68 5.12 -17.62
C GLU A 111 22.53 6.51 -16.97
N VAL A 112 21.36 6.77 -16.37
CA VAL A 112 21.09 8.06 -15.73
C VAL A 112 22.09 8.28 -14.58
N ALA A 113 22.90 9.32 -14.70
CA ALA A 113 23.93 9.64 -13.72
C ALA A 113 23.34 9.79 -12.30
N ASN A 114 24.07 9.31 -11.29
CA ASN A 114 23.69 9.39 -9.88
C ASN A 114 22.37 8.68 -9.53
N VAL A 115 21.83 7.82 -10.40
CA VAL A 115 20.63 7.01 -10.11
C VAL A 115 21.02 5.53 -10.05
N TYR A 116 20.72 4.91 -8.92
CA TYR A 116 20.99 3.50 -8.63
C TYR A 116 19.68 2.75 -8.46
N VAL A 117 19.61 1.51 -8.95
CA VAL A 117 18.42 0.66 -8.80
C VAL A 117 18.78 -0.64 -8.09
N GLY A 118 18.17 -0.84 -6.92
CA GLY A 118 18.26 -2.07 -6.14
C GLY A 118 17.19 -3.07 -6.56
N ASN A 119 17.52 -3.99 -7.46
CA ASN A 119 16.57 -5.00 -7.98
C ASN A 119 16.89 -6.45 -7.58
N SER A 120 17.98 -6.66 -6.84
CA SER A 120 18.40 -7.94 -6.26
C SER A 120 18.91 -7.74 -4.83
N LEU A 121 18.88 -8.83 -4.04
CA LEU A 121 19.50 -8.89 -2.73
C LEU A 121 21.02 -8.86 -2.88
N GLN A 122 21.62 -7.69 -2.68
CA GLN A 122 23.06 -7.48 -2.73
C GLN A 122 23.44 -6.14 -2.11
N THR A 123 24.73 -5.95 -1.87
CA THR A 123 25.31 -4.68 -1.42
C THR A 123 25.71 -3.78 -2.59
N TYR A 124 25.31 -2.51 -2.52
CA TYR A 124 25.68 -1.47 -3.49
C TYR A 124 26.63 -0.47 -2.82
N GLN A 125 27.67 -0.08 -3.55
CA GLN A 125 28.60 0.98 -3.15
C GLN A 125 28.16 2.28 -3.82
N VAL A 126 27.68 3.24 -3.02
CA VAL A 126 27.16 4.52 -3.51
C VAL A 126 28.10 5.63 -3.07
N PRO A 127 28.82 6.30 -4.00
CA PRO A 127 29.55 7.52 -3.69
C PRO A 127 28.57 8.62 -3.30
N THR A 128 28.79 9.26 -2.16
CA THR A 128 28.03 10.43 -1.72
C THR A 128 28.96 11.63 -1.51
N PRO A 129 28.44 12.87 -1.45
CA PRO A 129 29.27 14.05 -1.19
C PRO A 129 30.10 13.95 0.11
N SER A 130 29.56 13.28 1.14
CA SER A 130 30.23 13.04 2.43
C SER A 130 31.08 11.75 2.49
N GLY A 131 31.32 11.08 1.36
CA GLY A 131 32.09 9.82 1.29
C GLY A 131 31.27 8.63 0.80
N PRO A 132 31.87 7.43 0.68
CA PRO A 132 31.16 6.24 0.24
C PRO A 132 30.13 5.78 1.28
N LEU A 133 29.02 5.21 0.79
CA LEU A 133 27.99 4.54 1.59
C LEU A 133 27.72 3.16 1.01
N GLN A 134 27.59 2.17 1.90
CA GLN A 134 27.10 0.83 1.56
C GLN A 134 25.59 0.75 1.74
N ILE A 135 24.89 0.26 0.73
CA ILE A 135 23.45 0.00 0.79
C ILE A 135 23.21 -1.49 0.56
N LEU A 136 22.86 -2.21 1.63
CA LEU A 136 22.36 -3.57 1.53
C LEU A 136 20.89 -3.50 1.09
N ALA A 137 20.62 -3.86 -0.16
CA ALA A 137 19.29 -3.76 -0.74
C ALA A 137 18.54 -5.08 -0.60
N VAL A 138 17.29 -5.02 -0.10
CA VAL A 138 16.37 -6.16 0.02
C VAL A 138 15.09 -5.85 -0.75
N PRO A 139 15.08 -5.98 -2.09
CA PRO A 139 13.90 -5.68 -2.89
C PRO A 139 12.80 -6.71 -2.66
N TRP A 140 11.59 -6.44 -3.16
CA TRP A 140 10.49 -7.39 -3.03
C TRP A 140 10.83 -8.73 -3.71
N PRO A 141 10.64 -9.87 -3.01
CA PRO A 141 11.00 -11.16 -3.55
C PRO A 141 10.08 -11.62 -4.69
N ARG A 142 10.69 -12.09 -5.78
CA ARG A 142 9.95 -12.67 -6.91
C ARG A 142 9.58 -14.13 -6.62
N ARG A 143 8.35 -14.37 -6.15
CA ARG A 143 7.84 -15.74 -5.90
C ARG A 143 7.98 -16.68 -7.10
N SER A 144 7.78 -16.18 -8.32
CA SER A 144 7.90 -16.96 -9.55
C SER A 144 9.28 -17.58 -9.74
N VAL A 145 10.34 -16.93 -9.27
CA VAL A 145 11.71 -17.46 -9.32
C VAL A 145 11.85 -18.65 -8.38
N ILE A 146 11.24 -18.62 -7.20
CA ILE A 146 11.24 -19.75 -6.27
C ILE A 146 10.44 -20.91 -6.86
N LEU A 147 9.20 -20.66 -7.31
CA LEU A 147 8.32 -21.67 -7.89
C LEU A 147 8.88 -22.32 -9.17
N SER A 148 9.78 -21.63 -9.90
CA SER A 148 10.43 -22.19 -11.09
C SER A 148 11.53 -23.22 -10.80
N ARG A 149 11.97 -23.37 -9.53
CA ARG A 149 13.03 -24.31 -9.16
C ARG A 149 12.46 -25.71 -8.99
N GLU A 150 13.24 -26.73 -9.38
CA GLU A 150 12.81 -28.13 -9.29
C GLU A 150 12.50 -28.54 -7.84
N ASP A 151 13.32 -28.06 -6.88
CA ASP A 151 13.16 -28.30 -5.44
C ASP A 151 11.86 -27.71 -4.86
N SER A 152 11.18 -26.83 -5.61
CA SER A 152 9.94 -26.18 -5.18
C SER A 152 8.68 -26.82 -5.74
N ARG A 153 8.81 -27.89 -6.55
CA ARG A 153 7.66 -28.63 -7.08
C ARG A 153 6.95 -29.40 -5.97
N GLY A 154 5.64 -29.15 -5.82
CA GLY A 154 4.79 -29.87 -4.86
C GLY A 154 4.75 -29.24 -3.46
N MET A 155 5.48 -28.14 -3.22
CA MET A 155 5.38 -27.38 -1.98
C MET A 155 4.01 -26.70 -1.86
N SER A 156 3.46 -26.68 -0.65
CA SER A 156 2.33 -25.84 -0.27
C SER A 156 2.71 -24.36 -0.29
N ILE A 157 1.70 -23.49 -0.30
CA ILE A 157 1.89 -22.02 -0.22
C ILE A 157 2.70 -21.64 1.02
N GLU A 158 2.46 -22.35 2.13
CA GLU A 158 3.13 -22.11 3.40
C GLU A 158 4.60 -22.50 3.37
N GLU A 159 4.93 -23.69 2.86
CA GLU A 159 6.33 -24.12 2.74
C GLU A 159 7.12 -23.20 1.79
N VAL A 160 6.49 -22.70 0.72
CA VAL A 160 7.09 -21.70 -0.18
C VAL A 160 7.38 -20.40 0.57
N ARG A 161 6.46 -19.96 1.44
CA ARG A 161 6.61 -18.76 2.26
C ARG A 161 7.76 -18.92 3.26
N GLU A 162 7.79 -20.02 4.02
CA GLU A 162 8.86 -20.31 4.99
C GLU A 162 10.23 -20.39 4.31
N THR A 163 10.30 -21.05 3.14
CA THR A 163 11.55 -21.14 2.37
C THR A 163 12.01 -19.79 1.86
N LEU A 164 11.08 -18.93 1.46
CA LEU A 164 11.39 -17.57 1.06
C LEU A 164 11.93 -16.75 2.23
N GLU A 165 11.28 -16.81 3.39
CA GLU A 165 11.71 -16.12 4.62
C GLU A 165 13.10 -16.56 5.07
N GLN A 166 13.36 -17.87 5.06
CA GLN A 166 14.66 -18.42 5.40
C GLN A 166 15.75 -17.93 4.43
N ARG A 167 15.50 -18.00 3.12
CA ARG A 167 16.47 -17.54 2.10
C ARG A 167 16.77 -16.05 2.20
N LEU A 168 15.74 -15.23 2.47
CA LEU A 168 15.94 -13.80 2.68
C LEU A 168 16.79 -13.56 3.93
N THR A 169 16.47 -14.22 5.05
CA THR A 169 17.22 -14.09 6.31
C THR A 169 18.69 -14.48 6.14
N ASP A 170 18.95 -15.64 5.51
CA ASP A 170 20.31 -16.13 5.27
C ASP A 170 21.08 -15.21 4.31
N GLY A 171 20.42 -14.74 3.25
CA GLY A 171 21.03 -13.83 2.28
C GLY A 171 21.35 -12.47 2.89
N ILE A 172 20.45 -11.91 3.71
CA ILE A 172 20.70 -10.65 4.42
C ILE A 172 21.89 -10.81 5.36
N GLU A 173 21.95 -11.92 6.11
CA GLU A 173 23.06 -12.19 7.01
C GLU A 173 24.39 -12.36 6.26
N HIS A 174 24.37 -13.07 5.13
CA HIS A 174 25.55 -13.24 4.28
C HIS A 174 26.08 -11.89 3.78
N GLU A 175 25.22 -11.07 3.19
CA GLU A 175 25.59 -9.75 2.68
C GLU A 175 26.04 -8.81 3.82
N ALA A 176 25.35 -8.83 4.97
CA ALA A 176 25.71 -8.01 6.12
C ALA A 176 27.10 -8.36 6.66
N ASN A 177 27.47 -9.64 6.68
CA ASN A 177 28.80 -10.09 7.10
C ASN A 177 29.92 -9.74 6.11
N ALA A 178 29.58 -9.41 4.86
CA ALA A 178 30.53 -8.98 3.83
C ALA A 178 30.72 -7.45 3.77
N LEU A 179 29.97 -6.68 4.57
CA LEU A 179 30.08 -5.22 4.63
C LEU A 179 31.45 -4.78 5.15
N ASP A 180 32.06 -3.79 4.51
CA ASP A 180 33.26 -3.13 5.03
C ASP A 180 32.91 -2.37 6.33
N PRO A 181 33.54 -2.68 7.48
CA PRO A 181 33.26 -2.01 8.73
C PRO A 181 33.74 -0.56 8.76
N ASP A 182 34.66 -0.14 7.89
CA ASP A 182 35.19 1.23 7.82
C ASP A 182 34.29 2.17 6.99
N VAL A 183 33.37 1.61 6.21
CA VAL A 183 32.40 2.37 5.41
C VAL A 183 31.03 2.36 6.12
N PRO A 184 30.33 3.50 6.25
CA PRO A 184 28.96 3.51 6.77
C PRO A 184 28.05 2.61 5.92
N ALA A 185 27.17 1.86 6.57
CA ALA A 185 26.25 0.95 5.89
C ALA A 185 24.81 1.15 6.36
N ILE A 186 23.86 1.12 5.43
CA ILE A 186 22.43 1.06 5.71
C ILE A 186 21.82 -0.17 5.04
N LEU A 187 20.72 -0.66 5.59
CA LEU A 187 19.87 -1.64 4.93
C LEU A 187 18.63 -0.93 4.41
N THR A 188 18.21 -1.25 3.19
CA THR A 188 16.88 -0.86 2.69
C THR A 188 16.09 -2.08 2.28
N GLY A 189 14.80 -2.13 2.63
CA GLY A 189 13.97 -3.29 2.37
C GLY A 189 12.54 -2.93 1.98
N HIS A 190 11.98 -3.68 1.04
CA HIS A 190 10.56 -3.62 0.69
C HIS A 190 9.96 -4.99 1.01
N VAL A 191 9.58 -5.17 2.29
CA VAL A 191 9.20 -6.46 2.90
C VAL A 191 8.20 -6.20 4.02
N THR A 192 7.44 -7.21 4.43
CA THR A 192 6.64 -7.14 5.65
C THR A 192 7.46 -7.63 6.84
N VAL A 193 7.38 -6.91 7.96
CA VAL A 193 8.12 -7.23 9.20
C VAL A 193 7.14 -7.44 10.34
N ASN A 194 7.42 -8.45 11.17
CA ASN A 194 6.64 -8.76 12.35
C ASN A 194 6.58 -7.55 13.30
N GLY A 195 5.39 -7.31 13.86
CA GLY A 195 5.14 -6.15 14.73
C GLY A 195 4.72 -4.87 13.97
N ALA A 196 4.75 -4.86 12.63
CA ALA A 196 4.22 -3.75 11.86
C ALA A 196 2.69 -3.64 11.98
N THR A 197 2.22 -2.42 12.22
CA THR A 197 0.81 -2.06 12.15
C THR A 197 0.43 -1.75 10.72
N VAL A 198 -0.63 -2.37 10.22
CA VAL A 198 -1.20 -2.12 8.89
C VAL A 198 -2.63 -1.62 8.97
N GLY A 199 -3.09 -0.93 7.92
CA GLY A 199 -4.51 -0.60 7.76
C GLY A 199 -5.38 -1.86 7.77
N THR A 200 -6.61 -1.73 8.26
CA THR A 200 -7.57 -2.85 8.40
C THR A 200 -7.85 -3.59 7.09
N GLU A 201 -7.81 -2.88 5.95
CA GLU A 201 -7.99 -3.46 4.62
C GLU A 201 -6.76 -4.26 4.15
N ARG A 202 -5.53 -3.77 4.42
CA ARG A 202 -4.30 -4.54 4.16
C ARG A 202 -4.14 -5.73 5.10
N SER A 203 -4.64 -5.66 6.34
CA SER A 203 -4.60 -6.78 7.30
C SER A 203 -5.26 -8.05 6.77
N MET A 204 -6.24 -7.93 5.87
CA MET A 204 -6.90 -9.08 5.24
C MET A 204 -6.03 -9.75 4.15
N MET A 205 -5.07 -9.03 3.56
CA MET A 205 -4.15 -9.55 2.53
C MET A 205 -2.86 -10.16 3.12
N LEU A 206 -2.48 -9.82 4.36
CA LEU A 206 -1.26 -10.29 5.01
C LEU A 206 -1.13 -11.82 5.09
N GLY A 207 -2.23 -12.56 5.11
CA GLY A 207 -2.22 -14.03 5.20
C GLY A 207 -1.55 -14.73 4.01
N GLN A 208 -1.15 -13.99 2.97
CA GLN A 208 -0.42 -14.54 1.83
C GLN A 208 1.03 -14.07 1.73
N ASP A 209 1.46 -13.02 2.45
CA ASP A 209 2.79 -12.42 2.32
C ASP A 209 3.85 -13.04 3.22
N HIS A 210 5.11 -12.86 2.83
CA HIS A 210 6.26 -13.23 3.66
C HIS A 210 6.40 -12.21 4.79
N VAL A 211 6.73 -12.67 6.00
CA VAL A 211 6.89 -11.84 7.19
C VAL A 211 8.24 -12.13 7.83
N LEU A 212 9.16 -11.17 7.76
CA LEU A 212 10.46 -11.27 8.42
C LEU A 212 10.38 -10.85 9.88
N LEU A 213 11.26 -11.41 10.72
CA LEU A 213 11.47 -10.89 12.07
C LEU A 213 12.37 -9.64 12.02
N VAL A 214 12.21 -8.74 12.99
CA VAL A 214 13.11 -7.58 13.15
C VAL A 214 14.57 -8.03 13.25
N SER A 215 14.82 -9.16 13.92
CA SER A 215 16.15 -9.77 14.07
C SER A 215 16.83 -10.16 12.75
N ALA A 216 16.05 -10.32 11.68
CA ALA A 216 16.61 -10.59 10.36
C ALA A 216 17.28 -9.35 9.76
N LEU A 217 16.88 -8.15 10.20
CA LEU A 217 17.23 -6.87 9.59
C LEU A 217 18.13 -6.00 10.49
N ASP A 218 18.03 -6.11 11.82
CA ASP A 218 18.74 -5.27 12.80
C ASP A 218 20.21 -5.68 13.01
N ARG A 219 20.93 -5.87 11.91
CA ARG A 219 22.30 -6.39 11.92
C ARG A 219 23.28 -5.36 12.53
N PRO A 220 24.25 -5.80 13.35
CA PRO A 220 25.20 -4.89 13.99
C PRO A 220 26.07 -4.12 12.99
N GLN A 221 26.17 -4.62 11.75
CA GLN A 221 26.97 -4.00 10.70
C GLN A 221 26.32 -2.77 10.06
N VAL A 222 24.99 -2.62 10.19
CA VAL A 222 24.24 -1.51 9.59
C VAL A 222 23.90 -0.46 10.65
N GLU A 223 23.83 0.80 10.22
CA GLU A 223 23.57 1.95 11.09
C GLU A 223 22.09 2.32 11.14
N TYR A 224 21.36 2.00 10.07
CA TYR A 224 19.94 2.33 9.88
C TYR A 224 19.27 1.33 8.93
N VAL A 225 18.01 0.99 9.22
CA VAL A 225 17.18 0.11 8.38
C VAL A 225 15.98 0.91 7.86
N ALA A 226 15.98 1.15 6.55
CA ALA A 226 15.01 1.92 5.80
C ALA A 226 13.99 1.02 5.08
N LEU A 227 12.78 0.93 5.62
CA LEU A 227 11.73 0.06 5.08
C LEU A 227 10.65 0.83 4.30
N GLY A 228 10.16 0.21 3.23
CA GLY A 228 8.90 0.53 2.56
C GLY A 228 7.96 -0.68 2.52
N HIS A 229 6.84 -0.59 1.79
CA HIS A 229 5.73 -1.55 1.69
C HIS A 229 4.55 -1.22 2.61
N ILE A 230 4.82 -0.72 3.81
CA ILE A 230 3.78 -0.35 4.78
C ILE A 230 3.58 1.16 4.76
N HIS A 231 2.38 1.59 4.35
CA HIS A 231 2.04 3.01 4.15
C HIS A 231 2.01 3.86 5.42
N LYS A 232 2.00 3.22 6.59
CA LYS A 232 1.98 3.90 7.88
C LYS A 232 3.41 4.09 8.39
N HIS A 233 3.80 5.35 8.61
CA HIS A 233 5.04 5.67 9.30
C HIS A 233 5.06 5.01 10.69
N GLN A 234 6.12 4.26 10.98
CA GLN A 234 6.32 3.63 12.27
C GLN A 234 7.78 3.21 12.49
N VAL A 235 8.20 3.27 13.75
CA VAL A 235 9.50 2.80 14.21
C VAL A 235 9.28 1.45 14.90
N LEU A 236 9.72 0.37 14.27
CA LEU A 236 9.64 -0.99 14.85
C LEU A 236 10.70 -1.21 15.93
N ARG A 237 11.87 -0.59 15.74
CA ARG A 237 12.98 -0.62 16.70
C ARG A 237 13.55 0.79 16.86
N PRO A 238 13.51 1.37 18.07
CA PRO A 238 14.02 2.73 18.30
C PRO A 238 15.51 2.80 18.60
N ASP A 239 16.14 1.68 18.98
CA ASP A 239 17.57 1.62 19.23
C ASP A 239 18.37 1.41 17.93
N PRO A 240 19.60 1.94 17.79
CA PRO A 240 20.46 1.70 16.62
C PRO A 240 20.82 0.22 16.39
N PRO A 241 20.83 -0.27 15.13
CA PRO A 241 20.19 0.37 13.98
C PRO A 241 18.67 0.50 14.15
N MET A 242 18.15 1.71 13.99
CA MET A 242 16.70 1.93 13.99
C MET A 242 16.08 1.18 12.82
N VAL A 243 14.91 0.59 13.04
CA VAL A 243 14.13 -0.10 12.00
C VAL A 243 12.84 0.66 11.78
N VAL A 244 12.71 1.28 10.60
CA VAL A 244 11.70 2.30 10.36
C VAL A 244 11.03 2.09 9.02
N TYR A 245 9.69 2.06 9.02
CA TYR A 245 8.91 2.33 7.81
C TYR A 245 8.71 3.83 7.69
N SER A 246 9.13 4.41 6.56
CA SER A 246 8.87 5.83 6.28
C SER A 246 7.38 6.08 6.03
N GLY A 247 6.70 5.11 5.43
CA GLY A 247 5.29 5.24 5.05
C GLY A 247 5.13 5.97 3.71
N SER A 248 3.90 6.02 3.23
CA SER A 248 3.60 6.71 1.98
C SER A 248 3.66 8.23 2.14
N LEU A 249 3.92 8.93 1.04
CA LEU A 249 3.92 10.41 1.05
C LEU A 249 2.51 11.02 1.00
N GLN A 250 1.50 10.22 0.67
CA GLN A 250 0.09 10.62 0.52
C GLN A 250 -0.83 9.47 0.94
N ARG A 251 -2.08 9.79 1.30
CA ARG A 251 -3.10 8.79 1.65
C ARG A 251 -3.65 8.11 0.40
N VAL A 252 -3.54 6.79 0.31
CA VAL A 252 -4.13 6.06 -0.84
C VAL A 252 -5.64 5.87 -0.64
N ASP A 253 -6.06 5.49 0.57
CA ASP A 253 -7.46 5.26 0.91
C ASP A 253 -7.79 5.66 2.36
N PHE A 254 -9.03 5.42 2.78
CA PHE A 254 -9.53 5.77 4.11
C PHE A 254 -8.98 4.90 5.25
N SER A 255 -8.29 3.80 4.97
CA SER A 255 -7.59 3.03 6.01
C SER A 255 -6.40 3.82 6.59
N GLU A 256 -5.92 4.82 5.85
CA GLU A 256 -4.81 5.72 6.20
C GLU A 256 -5.29 7.09 6.68
N GLU A 257 -6.58 7.26 6.96
CA GLU A 257 -7.20 8.53 7.38
C GLU A 257 -6.43 9.17 8.56
N GLY A 258 -6.12 8.36 9.58
CA GLY A 258 -5.43 8.81 10.79
C GLY A 258 -3.90 8.80 10.71
N ASP A 259 -3.30 8.41 9.57
CA ASP A 259 -1.85 8.28 9.45
C ASP A 259 -1.20 9.62 9.13
N GLU A 260 -0.03 9.86 9.73
CA GLU A 260 0.85 10.94 9.32
C GLU A 260 1.61 10.53 8.06
N LYS A 261 1.77 11.48 7.14
CA LYS A 261 2.43 11.26 5.85
C LYS A 261 3.66 12.14 5.75
N GLY A 262 4.75 11.60 5.21
CA GLY A 262 6.03 12.27 5.29
C GLY A 262 7.19 11.39 4.85
N PHE A 263 8.39 11.84 5.19
CA PHE A 263 9.64 11.13 4.92
C PHE A 263 10.57 11.23 6.13
N CYS A 264 11.53 10.31 6.22
CA CYS A 264 12.53 10.29 7.28
C CYS A 264 13.83 10.94 6.81
N VAL A 265 14.53 11.61 7.73
CA VAL A 265 15.89 12.11 7.54
C VAL A 265 16.77 11.54 8.64
N VAL A 266 17.93 11.01 8.24
CA VAL A 266 18.89 10.37 9.13
C VAL A 266 20.25 11.00 8.90
N ASP A 267 20.92 11.41 9.97
CA ASP A 267 22.30 11.88 9.90
C ASP A 267 23.24 10.80 10.46
N LEU A 268 24.24 10.44 9.66
CA LEU A 268 25.35 9.55 10.01
C LEU A 268 26.64 10.37 10.11
N ASP A 269 27.45 10.11 11.14
CA ASP A 269 28.85 10.53 11.26
C ASP A 269 29.76 9.43 10.69
N PRO A 270 30.34 9.62 9.48
CA PRO A 270 31.19 8.61 8.87
C PRO A 270 32.48 8.34 9.65
N ALA A 271 32.92 9.28 10.49
CA ALA A 271 34.14 9.14 11.29
C ALA A 271 33.93 8.33 12.58
N ALA A 272 32.68 8.13 13.00
CA ALA A 272 32.38 7.33 14.17
C ALA A 272 32.55 5.82 13.88
N PRO A 273 32.86 5.01 14.92
CA PRO A 273 32.91 3.55 14.78
C PRO A 273 31.56 2.97 14.34
N GLN A 274 31.62 1.81 13.68
CA GLN A 274 30.44 1.05 13.29
C GLN A 274 29.48 0.82 14.47
N GLY A 275 28.18 0.95 14.21
CA GLY A 275 27.11 0.84 15.20
C GLY A 275 26.94 2.08 16.08
N ARG A 276 27.74 3.14 15.85
CA ARG A 276 27.64 4.44 16.56
C ARG A 276 27.63 5.63 15.61
N ARG A 277 27.40 5.40 14.31
CA ARG A 277 27.44 6.49 13.32
C ARG A 277 26.16 7.29 13.29
N MET A 278 25.02 6.70 13.64
CA MET A 278 23.75 7.41 13.65
C MET A 278 23.72 8.49 14.73
N THR A 279 23.58 9.75 14.32
CA THR A 279 23.61 10.93 15.20
C THR A 279 22.26 11.64 15.30
N ASN A 280 21.40 11.50 14.30
CA ASN A 280 20.07 12.13 14.28
C ASN A 280 19.05 11.30 13.50
N PHE A 281 17.78 11.45 13.88
CA PHE A 281 16.61 10.92 13.19
C PHE A 281 15.45 11.91 13.31
N GLU A 282 14.88 12.29 12.17
CA GLU A 282 13.70 13.15 12.12
C GLU A 282 12.68 12.63 11.11
N PHE A 283 11.40 12.72 11.45
CA PHE A 283 10.30 12.50 10.51
C PHE A 283 9.70 13.84 10.09
N HIS A 284 9.84 14.18 8.82
CA HIS A 284 9.32 15.41 8.23
C HIS A 284 7.93 15.17 7.68
N LYS A 285 6.94 15.79 8.32
CA LYS A 285 5.53 15.70 7.91
C LYS A 285 5.30 16.52 6.64
N LEU A 286 4.57 15.93 5.70
CA LEU A 286 4.10 16.59 4.49
C LEU A 286 2.66 17.07 4.68
N ALA A 287 2.31 18.13 3.95
CA ALA A 287 0.93 18.60 3.81
C ALA A 287 0.13 17.66 2.88
N ALA A 288 -0.05 16.41 3.29
CA ALA A 288 -0.81 15.43 2.52
C ALA A 288 -2.32 15.69 2.62
N ARG A 289 -3.05 15.48 1.51
CA ARG A 289 -4.50 15.73 1.45
C ARG A 289 -5.23 14.93 2.53
N SER A 290 -6.07 15.62 3.30
CA SER A 290 -6.82 15.03 4.40
C SER A 290 -7.94 14.13 3.88
N PHE A 291 -8.12 13.00 4.55
CA PHE A 291 -9.30 12.14 4.38
C PHE A 291 -10.15 12.30 5.65
N VAL A 292 -11.47 12.36 5.50
CA VAL A 292 -12.36 12.64 6.63
C VAL A 292 -13.58 11.76 6.57
N THR A 293 -13.78 10.97 7.62
CA THR A 293 -15.01 10.24 7.86
C THR A 293 -15.93 11.03 8.78
N VAL A 294 -17.14 11.30 8.29
CA VAL A 294 -18.25 11.85 9.08
C VAL A 294 -19.18 10.71 9.45
N ASP A 295 -19.04 10.21 10.67
CA ASP A 295 -19.97 9.23 11.25
C ASP A 295 -21.08 9.95 12.01
N VAL A 296 -22.33 9.59 11.70
CA VAL A 296 -23.50 10.18 12.34
C VAL A 296 -24.55 9.11 12.59
N SER A 297 -25.00 9.02 13.84
CA SER A 297 -26.16 8.22 14.23
C SER A 297 -27.36 9.15 14.42
N VAL A 298 -28.44 8.87 13.70
CA VAL A 298 -29.70 9.59 13.75
C VAL A 298 -30.68 8.80 14.61
N GLU A 299 -31.21 9.45 15.64
CA GLU A 299 -32.21 8.84 16.52
C GLU A 299 -33.53 8.60 15.78
N PRO A 300 -34.26 7.49 16.03
CA PRO A 300 -35.52 7.19 15.31
C PRO A 300 -36.57 8.30 15.39
N GLN A 301 -36.62 9.02 16.51
CA GLN A 301 -37.54 10.13 16.78
C GLN A 301 -37.03 11.50 16.29
N ASP A 302 -35.91 11.56 15.57
CA ASP A 302 -35.39 12.81 15.01
C ASP A 302 -36.35 13.37 13.95
N VAL A 303 -36.85 14.59 14.20
CA VAL A 303 -37.81 15.28 13.34
C VAL A 303 -37.14 15.88 12.09
N ASP A 304 -35.83 16.10 12.10
CA ASP A 304 -35.07 16.56 10.94
C ASP A 304 -33.70 15.84 10.87
N PRO A 305 -33.69 14.60 10.38
CA PRO A 305 -32.47 13.81 10.26
C PRO A 305 -31.44 14.49 9.35
N THR A 306 -31.90 15.29 8.37
CA THR A 306 -31.02 16.05 7.48
C THR A 306 -30.21 17.08 8.26
N ALA A 307 -30.87 17.87 9.11
CA ALA A 307 -30.18 18.88 9.91
C ALA A 307 -29.18 18.26 10.90
N THR A 308 -29.45 17.07 11.43
CA THR A 308 -28.50 16.33 12.28
C THR A 308 -27.25 15.95 11.50
N VAL A 309 -27.39 15.42 10.29
CA VAL A 309 -26.24 15.09 9.42
C VAL A 309 -25.45 16.34 9.03
N VAL A 310 -26.12 17.42 8.62
CA VAL A 310 -25.46 18.69 8.26
C VAL A 310 -24.67 19.27 9.45
N ARG A 311 -25.23 19.22 10.67
CA ARG A 311 -24.50 19.62 11.88
C ARG A 311 -23.28 18.74 12.15
N ALA A 312 -23.34 17.44 11.87
CA ALA A 312 -22.21 16.54 12.03
C ALA A 312 -21.09 16.86 11.04
N ILE A 313 -21.43 17.17 9.78
CA ILE A 313 -20.50 17.61 8.75
C ILE A 313 -19.81 18.92 9.18
N ALA A 314 -20.58 19.91 9.65
CA ALA A 314 -20.06 21.21 10.05
C ALA A 314 -19.09 21.19 11.26
N ARG A 315 -19.01 20.07 12.00
CA ARG A 315 -18.06 19.88 13.12
C ARG A 315 -16.71 19.35 12.67
N LYS A 316 -16.57 18.96 11.40
CA LYS A 316 -15.34 18.42 10.83
C LYS A 316 -14.72 19.46 9.90
N ASP A 317 -13.39 19.51 9.89
CA ASP A 317 -12.68 20.25 8.86
C ASP A 317 -12.70 19.42 7.57
N ILE A 318 -13.48 19.85 6.59
CA ILE A 318 -13.67 19.16 5.32
C ILE A 318 -13.09 19.94 4.14
N ALA A 319 -12.55 21.14 4.37
CA ALA A 319 -12.08 22.01 3.30
C ALA A 319 -10.94 21.31 2.54
N ASP A 320 -11.10 21.18 1.22
CA ASP A 320 -10.14 20.51 0.33
C ASP A 320 -9.84 19.02 0.71
N ALA A 321 -10.67 18.42 1.56
CA ALA A 321 -10.51 17.02 1.99
C ALA A 321 -11.26 16.04 1.07
N VAL A 322 -10.83 14.77 1.09
CA VAL A 322 -11.63 13.66 0.58
C VAL A 322 -12.56 13.19 1.71
N VAL A 323 -13.87 13.31 1.51
CA VAL A 323 -14.86 13.09 2.58
C VAL A 323 -15.73 11.88 2.27
N ARG A 324 -15.96 11.03 3.27
CA ARG A 324 -17.06 10.05 3.25
C ARG A 324 -17.98 10.28 4.43
N VAL A 325 -19.27 10.09 4.21
CA VAL A 325 -20.30 10.20 5.25
C VAL A 325 -20.93 8.83 5.46
N ARG A 326 -21.02 8.39 6.72
CA ARG A 326 -21.74 7.17 7.11
C ARG A 326 -22.85 7.57 8.08
N ILE A 327 -24.09 7.27 7.68
CA ILE A 327 -25.31 7.68 8.38
C ILE A 327 -25.99 6.42 8.88
N ALA A 328 -26.00 6.20 10.19
CA ALA A 328 -26.78 5.14 10.82
C ALA A 328 -28.14 5.69 11.23
N LEU A 329 -29.24 5.09 10.77
CA LEU A 329 -30.60 5.60 10.99
C LEU A 329 -31.67 4.50 10.92
N ALA A 330 -32.86 4.78 11.45
CA ALA A 330 -34.02 3.91 11.28
C ALA A 330 -34.66 4.09 9.89
N ALA A 331 -35.42 3.09 9.42
CA ALA A 331 -36.03 3.10 8.08
C ALA A 331 -37.00 4.27 7.89
N GLU A 332 -37.71 4.65 8.96
CA GLU A 332 -38.66 5.75 8.98
C GLU A 332 -37.95 7.11 8.83
N SER A 333 -36.76 7.25 9.40
CA SER A 333 -35.94 8.46 9.32
C SER A 333 -35.29 8.61 7.94
N ASP A 334 -34.96 7.50 7.25
CA ASP A 334 -34.35 7.53 5.90
C ASP A 334 -35.25 8.21 4.86
N ALA A 335 -36.57 7.99 4.95
CA ALA A 335 -37.55 8.61 4.06
C ALA A 335 -37.55 10.16 4.14
N HIS A 336 -37.05 10.72 5.24
CA HIS A 336 -37.00 12.17 5.49
C HIS A 336 -35.61 12.79 5.24
N LEU A 337 -34.64 11.98 4.78
CA LEU A 337 -33.29 12.42 4.53
C LEU A 337 -33.16 13.11 3.16
N ARG A 338 -32.76 14.38 3.16
CA ARG A 338 -32.59 15.19 1.94
C ARG A 338 -31.13 15.21 1.50
N GLU A 339 -30.80 14.34 0.57
CA GLU A 339 -29.41 14.20 0.09
C GLU A 339 -28.86 15.48 -0.56
N THR A 340 -29.71 16.29 -1.22
CA THR A 340 -29.29 17.57 -1.82
C THR A 340 -28.70 18.53 -0.80
N GLU A 341 -29.29 18.62 0.40
CA GLU A 341 -28.79 19.50 1.46
C GLU A 341 -27.50 18.96 2.08
N ILE A 342 -27.37 17.64 2.22
CA ILE A 342 -26.14 16.98 2.67
C ILE A 342 -25.01 17.25 1.66
N ARG A 343 -25.29 17.14 0.35
CA ARG A 343 -24.32 17.43 -0.70
C ARG A 343 -23.92 18.91 -0.72
N ALA A 344 -24.86 19.82 -0.50
CA ALA A 344 -24.56 21.24 -0.36
C ALA A 344 -23.64 21.53 0.84
N ALA A 345 -23.85 20.85 1.97
CA ALA A 345 -22.99 20.97 3.14
C ALA A 345 -21.57 20.40 2.92
N LEU A 346 -21.40 19.51 1.93
CA LEU A 346 -20.11 18.93 1.55
C LEU A 346 -19.41 19.69 0.40
N GLU A 347 -19.98 20.79 -0.10
CA GLU A 347 -19.40 21.57 -1.21
C GLU A 347 -17.95 22.02 -0.99
N PRO A 348 -17.51 22.39 0.24
CA PRO A 348 -16.11 22.73 0.50
C PRO A 348 -15.12 21.56 0.34
N ALA A 349 -15.59 20.32 0.25
CA ALA A 349 -14.75 19.14 0.12
C ALA A 349 -14.15 19.03 -1.29
N HIS A 350 -12.89 18.61 -1.35
CA HIS A 350 -12.25 18.29 -2.62
C HIS A 350 -12.97 17.17 -3.34
N PHE A 351 -13.39 16.12 -2.63
CA PHE A 351 -14.08 14.98 -3.24
C PHE A 351 -15.03 14.32 -2.24
N ILE A 352 -16.25 14.02 -2.68
CA ILE A 352 -17.22 13.24 -1.89
C ILE A 352 -17.06 11.77 -2.31
N ALA A 353 -16.34 11.00 -1.49
CA ALA A 353 -16.06 9.58 -1.76
C ALA A 353 -17.32 8.72 -1.69
N SER A 354 -18.14 8.91 -0.65
CA SER A 354 -19.44 8.24 -0.52
C SER A 354 -20.34 8.93 0.50
N ILE A 355 -21.65 8.73 0.35
CA ILE A 355 -22.67 9.01 1.38
C ILE A 355 -23.41 7.68 1.58
N THR A 356 -23.06 6.96 2.64
CA THR A 356 -23.59 5.63 2.92
C THR A 356 -24.65 5.70 4.00
N ARG A 357 -25.74 4.96 3.82
CA ARG A 357 -26.85 4.87 4.76
C ARG A 357 -26.92 3.45 5.32
N GLU A 358 -26.83 3.32 6.62
CA GLU A 358 -26.91 2.06 7.36
C GLU A 358 -28.25 2.02 8.10
N ILE A 359 -29.23 1.35 7.49
CA ILE A 359 -30.60 1.30 8.02
C ILE A 359 -30.70 0.17 9.06
N ALA A 360 -30.97 0.54 10.32
CA ALA A 360 -31.17 -0.42 11.40
C ALA A 360 -32.44 -1.26 11.12
N GLY A 361 -32.26 -2.55 10.82
CA GLY A 361 -33.36 -3.50 10.56
C GLY A 361 -33.20 -4.33 9.29
N GLU A 362 -32.38 -3.89 8.32
CA GLU A 362 -31.93 -4.78 7.25
C GLU A 362 -30.83 -5.69 7.77
N ARG A 363 -31.20 -6.76 8.50
CA ARG A 363 -30.36 -7.95 8.50
C ARG A 363 -30.29 -8.44 7.06
N ARG A 364 -29.27 -8.02 6.30
CA ARG A 364 -28.75 -8.87 5.24
C ARG A 364 -28.34 -10.15 5.96
N THR A 365 -29.14 -11.20 5.84
CA THR A 365 -28.75 -12.56 6.17
C THR A 365 -27.56 -12.91 5.28
N ARG A 366 -26.38 -12.45 5.66
CA ARG A 366 -25.13 -12.99 5.16
C ARG A 366 -25.02 -14.35 5.81
N ILE A 367 -25.20 -15.40 5.00
CA ILE A 367 -24.79 -16.75 5.37
C ILE A 367 -23.30 -16.64 5.71
N SER A 368 -22.91 -17.05 6.91
CA SER A 368 -21.51 -16.98 7.31
C SER A 368 -20.66 -17.82 6.33
N PRO A 369 -19.45 -17.39 5.94
CA PRO A 369 -18.56 -18.21 5.11
C PRO A 369 -18.26 -19.60 5.73
N SER A 370 -18.37 -19.73 7.05
CA SER A 370 -18.24 -21.00 7.78
C SER A 370 -19.45 -21.93 7.60
N GLU A 371 -20.65 -21.38 7.41
CA GLU A 371 -21.89 -22.13 7.19
C GLU A 371 -22.06 -22.50 5.70
N GLY A 372 -21.41 -21.76 4.80
CA GLY A 372 -21.45 -21.96 3.35
C GLY A 372 -20.67 -23.16 2.81
N LYS A 373 -19.70 -23.70 3.58
CA LYS A 373 -18.77 -24.73 3.08
C LYS A 373 -19.37 -26.14 2.96
N ASP A 374 -20.41 -26.43 3.73
CA ASP A 374 -21.03 -27.76 3.79
C ASP A 374 -22.45 -27.81 3.18
N LEU A 375 -22.93 -26.69 2.64
CA LEU A 375 -24.28 -26.61 2.07
C LEU A 375 -24.33 -27.27 0.70
N GLN A 376 -25.20 -28.27 0.56
CA GLN A 376 -25.51 -28.83 -0.74
C GLN A 376 -26.18 -27.76 -1.63
N PRO A 377 -25.98 -27.78 -2.97
CA PRO A 377 -26.47 -26.75 -3.88
C PRO A 377 -27.96 -26.42 -3.71
N MET A 378 -28.80 -27.44 -3.48
CA MET A 378 -30.23 -27.27 -3.23
C MET A 378 -30.55 -26.57 -1.91
N GLN A 379 -29.75 -26.80 -0.87
CA GLN A 379 -29.89 -26.15 0.42
C GLN A 379 -29.44 -24.68 0.34
N ALA A 380 -28.36 -24.40 -0.40
CA ALA A 380 -27.90 -23.04 -0.67
C ALA A 380 -28.93 -22.23 -1.46
N LEU A 381 -29.54 -22.84 -2.50
CA LEU A 381 -30.62 -22.22 -3.27
C LEU A 381 -31.85 -21.94 -2.40
N GLY A 382 -32.23 -22.88 -1.54
CA GLY A 382 -33.33 -22.68 -0.58
C GLY A 382 -33.10 -21.46 0.31
N LEU A 383 -31.93 -21.37 0.95
CA LEU A 383 -31.56 -20.23 1.80
C LEU A 383 -31.51 -18.91 1.03
N TYR A 384 -31.07 -18.94 -0.24
CA TYR A 384 -31.08 -17.76 -1.11
C TYR A 384 -32.51 -17.30 -1.42
N LEU A 385 -33.42 -18.21 -1.77
CA LEU A 385 -34.83 -17.87 -2.03
C LEU A 385 -35.53 -17.33 -0.78
N ASP A 386 -35.21 -17.90 0.39
CA ASP A 386 -35.66 -17.40 1.70
C ASP A 386 -35.16 -15.98 1.96
N SER A 387 -33.88 -15.70 1.69
CA SER A 387 -33.30 -14.36 1.85
C SER A 387 -33.95 -13.30 0.95
N ARG A 388 -34.53 -13.73 -0.17
CA ARG A 388 -35.25 -12.88 -1.13
C ARG A 388 -36.76 -12.85 -0.91
N LYS A 389 -37.27 -13.52 0.15
CA LYS A 389 -38.71 -13.66 0.46
C LYS A 389 -39.53 -14.20 -0.72
N ILE A 390 -38.95 -15.13 -1.49
CA ILE A 390 -39.64 -15.80 -2.60
C ILE A 390 -40.34 -17.05 -2.06
N GLU A 391 -41.68 -17.02 -2.03
CA GLU A 391 -42.52 -18.06 -1.41
C GLU A 391 -43.59 -18.61 -2.38
N GLY A 392 -44.29 -19.67 -1.97
CA GLY A 392 -45.42 -20.27 -2.69
C GLY A 392 -45.04 -20.94 -4.02
N GLU A 393 -45.98 -21.01 -4.96
CA GLU A 393 -45.81 -21.72 -6.26
C GLU A 393 -44.56 -21.31 -7.03
N ARG A 394 -44.13 -20.05 -6.88
CA ARG A 394 -42.93 -19.54 -7.54
C ARG A 394 -41.66 -20.18 -6.97
N ARG A 395 -41.60 -20.38 -5.65
CA ARG A 395 -40.49 -21.09 -4.99
C ARG A 395 -40.45 -22.53 -5.46
N ASP A 396 -41.59 -23.22 -5.42
CA ASP A 396 -41.67 -24.64 -5.77
C ASP A 396 -41.28 -24.91 -7.21
N LYS A 397 -41.65 -24.00 -8.13
CA LYS A 397 -41.26 -24.09 -9.54
C LYS A 397 -39.76 -23.90 -9.74
N ILE A 398 -39.14 -22.97 -9.02
CA ILE A 398 -37.69 -22.73 -9.10
C ILE A 398 -36.92 -23.91 -8.52
N MET A 399 -37.33 -24.42 -7.36
CA MET A 399 -36.70 -25.57 -6.71
C MET A 399 -36.77 -26.82 -7.58
N ARG A 400 -37.95 -27.13 -8.13
CA ARG A 400 -38.14 -28.30 -9.02
C ARG A 400 -37.30 -28.21 -10.29
N LYS A 401 -37.20 -27.01 -10.89
CA LYS A 401 -36.40 -26.83 -12.10
C LYS A 401 -34.89 -26.91 -11.82
N ALA A 402 -34.46 -26.48 -10.64
CA ALA A 402 -33.07 -26.63 -10.22
C ALA A 402 -32.72 -28.11 -9.98
N GLU A 403 -33.61 -28.89 -9.36
CA GLU A 403 -33.47 -30.35 -9.22
C GLU A 403 -33.29 -31.05 -10.57
N GLU A 404 -34.18 -30.77 -11.54
CA GLU A 404 -34.07 -31.34 -12.89
C GLU A 404 -32.74 -31.02 -13.58
N LEU A 405 -32.22 -29.80 -13.39
CA LEU A 405 -30.95 -29.37 -13.99
C LEU A 405 -29.73 -30.04 -13.34
N ILE A 406 -29.76 -30.24 -12.01
CA ILE A 406 -28.68 -30.92 -11.29
C ILE A 406 -28.66 -32.41 -11.64
N GLU A 407 -29.83 -33.04 -11.79
CA GLU A 407 -29.90 -34.44 -12.24
C GLU A 407 -29.41 -34.63 -13.68
N LEU A 408 -29.67 -33.66 -14.57
CA LEU A 408 -29.16 -33.67 -15.94
C LEU A 408 -27.63 -33.54 -15.98
N ASP A 409 -27.06 -32.65 -15.17
CA ASP A 409 -25.60 -32.42 -15.09
C ASP A 409 -24.86 -33.63 -14.49
N ALA A 410 -25.50 -34.35 -13.55
CA ALA A 410 -24.95 -35.58 -12.97
C ALA A 410 -25.06 -36.81 -13.90
N ALA A 411 -25.88 -36.74 -14.95
CA ALA A 411 -26.13 -37.84 -15.89
C ALA A 411 -25.30 -37.77 -17.18
N GLU A 412 -24.55 -36.68 -17.42
CA GLU A 412 -23.58 -36.61 -18.51
C GLU A 412 -22.26 -37.30 -18.09
N PRO A 413 -21.88 -38.44 -18.69
CA PRO A 413 -20.54 -38.99 -18.47
C PRO A 413 -19.50 -38.04 -19.08
N GLU A 414 -18.48 -37.68 -18.31
CA GLU A 414 -17.32 -36.94 -18.80
C GLU A 414 -16.82 -37.59 -20.10
N SER A 415 -16.91 -36.83 -21.18
CA SER A 415 -16.32 -37.21 -22.45
C SER A 415 -14.80 -37.26 -22.27
N PRO A 416 -14.11 -38.39 -22.57
CA PRO A 416 -12.66 -38.38 -22.55
C PRO A 416 -12.18 -37.44 -23.66
N SER A 417 -11.58 -36.32 -23.28
CA SER A 417 -10.92 -35.40 -24.21
C SER A 417 -9.78 -36.15 -24.91
N GLY A 418 -10.02 -36.57 -26.15
CA GLY A 418 -8.99 -37.14 -27.02
C GLY A 418 -8.24 -36.06 -27.80
N GLY A 419 -6.95 -36.32 -28.05
CA GLY A 419 -6.16 -35.73 -29.14
C GLY A 419 -5.15 -34.69 -28.73
#